data_AF-A0A075LLJ8-F1
#
_entry.id   AF-A0A075LLJ8-F1
#
_cell.length_a   1.000
_cell.length_b   1.000
_cell.length_c   1.000
_cell.angle_alpha   90.00
_cell.angle_beta   90.00
_cell.angle_gamma   90.00
#
_symmetry.space_group_name_H-M   'P 1'
#
loop_
_entity.id
_entity.type
_entity.pdbx_description
1 polymer ?
#
loop_
_entity_poly.entity_id
_entity_poly.type
_entity_poly.pdbx_seq_one_letter_code
_entity_poly.pdbx_strand_id
1 'polypeptide(L)'
;MKKVNLQTLKKINGERSVILNTTRKRLFIIIVTILGSMFIAVLLIFTFIPTHSGVIIEVQSKNDMQDHPSIWVVESSPHDILNKSESELTEMYEHQGTVFDLPSYIPDAIIKDLSPGQEVEIYFNGLVEASAPAGGEAYWITTKNNQGEKE
;
A
#
# COMPACT_ATOMS: atom_id res chain seq x y z
N MET A 1 37.40 -61.97 29.14
CA MET A 1 37.18 -60.88 28.16
C MET A 1 36.04 -61.25 27.22
N LYS A 2 34.91 -60.51 27.23
CA LYS A 2 33.79 -60.71 26.29
C LYS A 2 34.17 -60.10 24.94
N LYS A 3 34.33 -60.93 23.89
CA LYS A 3 34.49 -60.43 22.52
C LYS A 3 33.13 -59.93 22.04
N VAL A 4 33.01 -58.61 21.88
CA VAL A 4 31.83 -58.00 21.26
C VAL A 4 31.82 -58.37 19.78
N ASN A 5 30.73 -58.95 19.30
CA ASN A 5 30.60 -59.39 17.92
C ASN A 5 30.48 -58.18 16.97
N LEU A 6 31.33 -58.12 15.93
CA LEU A 6 31.36 -57.03 14.97
C LEU A 6 30.03 -56.86 14.22
N GLN A 7 29.27 -57.95 14.03
CA GLN A 7 27.97 -57.91 13.35
C GLN A 7 26.90 -57.22 14.20
N THR A 8 26.90 -57.40 15.52
CA THR A 8 25.99 -56.68 16.42
C THR A 8 26.31 -55.19 16.46
N LEU A 9 27.59 -54.80 16.43
CA LEU A 9 27.99 -53.39 16.36
C LEU A 9 27.57 -52.72 15.04
N LYS A 10 27.70 -53.40 13.90
CA LYS A 10 27.23 -52.88 12.60
C LYS A 10 25.71 -52.68 12.57
N LYS A 11 24.94 -53.61 13.15
CA LYS A 11 23.47 -53.51 13.22
C LYS A 11 23.02 -52.31 14.07
N ILE A 12 23.61 -52.14 15.26
CA ILE A 12 23.30 -51.02 16.17
C ILE A 12 23.63 -49.67 15.53
N ASN A 13 24.78 -49.58 14.84
CA ASN A 13 25.16 -48.36 14.12
C ASN A 13 24.24 -48.07 12.92
N GLY A 14 23.79 -49.12 12.21
CA GLY A 14 22.79 -49.02 11.15
C GLY A 14 21.46 -48.46 11.65
N GLU A 15 20.89 -49.05 12.70
CA GLU A 15 19.62 -48.59 13.30
C GLU A 15 19.73 -47.15 13.84
N ARG A 16 20.84 -46.80 14.51
CA ARG A 16 21.11 -45.40 14.92
C ARG A 16 21.15 -44.45 13.73
N SER A 17 21.79 -44.84 12.63
CA SER A 17 21.90 -43.99 11.44
C SER A 17 20.54 -43.71 10.79
N VAL A 18 19.63 -44.70 10.78
CA VAL A 18 18.27 -44.58 10.24
C VAL A 18 17.42 -43.66 11.12
N ILE A 19 17.50 -43.81 12.44
CA ILE A 19 16.79 -42.94 13.40
C ILE A 19 17.31 -41.50 13.28
N LEU A 20 18.63 -41.29 13.26
CA LEU A 20 19.24 -39.98 13.07
C LEU A 20 18.81 -39.29 11.77
N ASN A 21 18.75 -40.03 10.66
CA ASN A 21 18.30 -39.51 9.38
C ASN A 21 16.81 -39.11 9.42
N THR A 22 15.96 -39.94 10.03
CA THR A 22 14.53 -39.66 10.18
C THR A 22 14.28 -38.43 11.06
N THR A 23 15.00 -38.31 12.17
CA THR A 23 14.92 -37.13 13.05
C THR A 23 15.41 -35.88 12.33
N ARG A 24 16.53 -35.94 11.58
CA ARG A 24 17.04 -34.81 10.79
C ARG A 24 16.04 -34.35 9.73
N LYS A 25 15.40 -35.28 9.01
CA LYS A 25 14.36 -34.96 8.01
C LYS A 25 13.16 -34.26 8.64
N ARG A 26 12.66 -34.74 9.79
CA ARG A 26 11.56 -34.10 10.51
C ARG A 26 11.94 -32.69 10.98
N LEU A 27 13.15 -32.52 11.51
CA LEU A 27 13.65 -31.24 11.99
C LEU A 27 13.84 -30.24 10.84
N PHE A 28 14.32 -30.71 9.69
CA PHE A 28 14.42 -29.93 8.46
C PHE A 28 13.04 -29.44 7.99
N ILE A 29 12.02 -30.31 7.97
CA ILE A 29 10.65 -29.91 7.61
C ILE A 29 10.14 -28.81 8.55
N ILE A 30 10.33 -28.94 9.87
CA ILE A 30 9.90 -27.93 10.84
C ILE A 30 10.58 -26.59 10.57
N ILE A 31 11.91 -26.58 10.35
CA ILE A 31 12.66 -25.36 10.05
C ILE A 31 12.14 -24.71 8.76
N VAL A 32 11.94 -25.49 7.70
CA VAL A 32 11.44 -24.99 6.42
C VAL A 32 10.03 -24.43 6.57
N THR A 33 9.15 -25.08 7.35
CA THR A 33 7.80 -24.58 7.61
C THR A 33 7.81 -23.26 8.37
N ILE A 34 8.68 -23.10 9.38
CA ILE A 34 8.84 -21.85 10.12
C ILE A 34 9.36 -20.74 9.21
N LEU A 35 10.38 -21.02 8.40
CA LEU A 35 10.91 -20.03 7.45
C LEU A 35 9.87 -19.64 6.40
N GLY A 36 9.12 -20.61 5.88
CA GLY A 36 8.04 -20.38 4.92
C GLY A 36 6.90 -19.55 5.51
N SER A 37 6.49 -19.83 6.75
CA SER A 37 5.42 -19.06 7.41
C SER A 37 5.87 -17.63 7.72
N MET A 38 7.14 -17.42 8.11
CA MET A 38 7.70 -16.07 8.28
C MET A 38 7.69 -15.29 6.97
N PHE A 39 8.06 -15.92 5.86
CA PHE A 39 8.04 -15.28 4.54
C PHE A 39 6.62 -14.85 4.14
N ILE A 40 5.62 -15.73 4.34
CA ILE A 40 4.22 -15.42 4.07
C ILE A 40 3.72 -14.29 4.98
N ALA A 41 4.06 -14.32 6.27
CA ALA A 41 3.65 -13.26 7.21
C ALA A 41 4.18 -11.89 6.80
N VAL A 42 5.44 -11.81 6.34
CA VAL A 42 6.01 -10.56 5.82
C VAL A 42 5.25 -10.09 4.58
N LEU A 43 4.93 -11.00 3.64
CA LEU A 43 4.16 -10.64 2.45
C LEU A 43 2.76 -10.09 2.80
N LEU A 44 2.09 -10.67 3.80
CA LEU A 44 0.76 -10.20 4.22
C LEU A 44 0.76 -8.78 4.80
N ILE A 45 1.88 -8.30 5.34
CA ILE A 45 1.99 -6.92 5.84
C ILE A 45 2.06 -5.93 4.68
N PHE A 46 2.61 -6.32 3.53
CA PHE A 46 2.79 -5.44 2.36
C PHE A 46 1.56 -5.32 1.45
N THR A 47 0.50 -6.11 1.66
CA THR A 47 -0.62 -6.19 0.69
C THR A 47 -1.74 -5.15 0.88
N PHE A 48 -1.65 -4.23 1.85
CA PHE A 48 -2.70 -3.23 2.06
C PHE A 48 -2.11 -1.82 2.02
N ILE A 49 -2.07 -1.24 0.82
CA ILE A 49 -1.77 0.19 0.65
C ILE A 49 -3.10 0.93 0.77
N PRO A 50 -3.29 1.80 1.79
CA PRO A 50 -4.49 2.61 1.92
C PRO A 50 -4.67 3.51 0.70
N THR A 51 -5.90 3.55 0.17
CA THR A 51 -6.27 4.46 -0.91
C THR A 51 -7.51 5.27 -0.54
N HIS A 52 -7.57 6.50 -1.06
CA HIS A 52 -8.74 7.37 -0.99
C HIS A 52 -9.18 7.69 -2.42
N SER A 53 -10.46 7.48 -2.73
CA SER A 53 -11.04 7.86 -4.02
C SER A 53 -11.94 9.09 -3.84
N GLY A 54 -12.00 9.96 -4.85
CA GLY A 54 -12.90 11.11 -4.82
C GLY A 54 -12.73 12.00 -6.04
N VAL A 55 -13.35 13.18 -6.00
CA VAL A 55 -13.30 14.17 -7.08
C VAL A 55 -12.52 15.39 -6.60
N ILE A 56 -11.62 15.88 -7.44
CA ILE A 56 -10.86 17.11 -7.17
C ILE A 56 -11.84 18.30 -7.22
N ILE A 57 -11.80 19.16 -6.21
CA ILE A 57 -12.52 20.45 -6.22
C ILE A 57 -11.57 21.64 -6.33
N GLU A 58 -10.33 21.48 -5.90
CA GLU A 58 -9.30 22.52 -5.96
C GLU A 58 -7.91 21.89 -6.17
N VAL A 59 -7.07 22.54 -6.99
CA VAL A 59 -5.67 22.19 -7.19
C VAL A 59 -4.82 23.40 -6.81
N GLN A 60 -4.15 23.33 -5.66
CA GLN A 60 -3.26 24.39 -5.20
C GLN A 60 -1.87 24.13 -5.76
N SER A 61 -1.45 25.01 -6.66
CA SER A 61 -0.08 25.01 -7.16
C SER A 61 0.88 25.56 -6.11
N LYS A 62 2.16 25.18 -6.22
CA LYS A 62 3.25 25.76 -5.43
C LYS A 62 3.15 27.29 -5.40
N ASN A 63 2.86 27.84 -4.23
CA ASN A 63 2.94 29.26 -3.93
C ASN A 63 4.15 29.51 -3.01
N ASP A 64 4.60 30.77 -2.88
CA ASP A 64 5.78 31.15 -2.07
C ASP A 64 5.70 30.73 -0.58
N MET A 65 4.56 30.22 -0.10
CA MET A 65 4.34 29.72 1.27
C MET A 65 4.17 28.19 1.39
N GLN A 66 4.05 27.44 0.29
CA GLN A 66 3.89 25.99 0.29
C GLN A 66 4.95 25.32 -0.60
N ASP A 67 5.81 24.52 0.02
CA ASP A 67 6.89 23.80 -0.68
C ASP A 67 6.38 22.68 -1.60
N HIS A 68 5.11 22.28 -1.46
CA HIS A 68 4.51 21.14 -2.15
C HIS A 68 3.13 21.53 -2.71
N PRO A 69 2.79 21.14 -3.95
CA PRO A 69 1.44 21.32 -4.47
C PRO A 69 0.48 20.43 -3.67
N SER A 70 -0.76 20.87 -3.53
CA SER A 70 -1.79 20.11 -2.82
C SER A 70 -3.08 20.07 -3.63
N ILE A 71 -3.91 19.08 -3.33
CA ILE A 71 -5.23 18.93 -3.96
C ILE A 71 -6.28 18.73 -2.91
N TRP A 72 -7.46 19.31 -3.12
CA TRP A 72 -8.61 19.07 -2.26
C TRP A 72 -9.59 18.13 -2.96
N VAL A 73 -9.87 17.01 -2.29
CA VAL A 73 -10.68 15.92 -2.83
C VAL A 73 -11.87 15.63 -1.94
N VAL A 74 -13.04 15.46 -2.54
CA VAL A 74 -14.31 15.16 -1.87
C VAL A 74 -14.93 13.87 -2.39
N GLU A 75 -15.72 13.18 -1.55
CA GLU A 75 -16.58 12.08 -2.01
C GLU A 75 -17.85 12.64 -2.65
N SER A 76 -17.77 12.98 -3.94
CA SER A 76 -18.92 13.42 -4.77
C SER A 76 -18.84 12.83 -6.18
N SER A 77 -19.81 13.15 -7.04
CA SER A 77 -19.73 12.86 -8.48
C SER A 77 -19.06 14.01 -9.25
N PRO A 78 -18.33 13.75 -10.35
CA PRO A 78 -17.87 14.80 -11.27
C PRO A 78 -18.97 15.77 -11.68
N HIS A 79 -20.20 15.28 -11.88
CA HIS A 79 -21.33 16.12 -12.28
C HIS A 79 -21.72 17.16 -11.25
N ASP A 80 -21.45 16.91 -9.97
CA ASP A 80 -21.72 17.87 -8.90
C ASP A 80 -20.71 19.00 -8.89
N ILE A 81 -19.52 18.77 -9.45
CA ILE A 81 -18.40 19.72 -9.45
C ILE A 81 -18.37 20.51 -10.75
N LEU A 82 -18.61 19.83 -11.88
CA LEU A 82 -18.62 20.42 -13.21
C LEU A 82 -19.71 21.49 -13.30
N ASN A 83 -19.32 22.71 -13.71
CA ASN A 83 -20.13 23.93 -13.83
C ASN A 83 -20.41 24.73 -12.54
N LYS A 84 -19.80 24.36 -11.40
CA LYS A 84 -19.78 25.24 -10.22
C LYS A 84 -18.56 26.14 -10.24
N SER A 85 -18.71 27.34 -9.69
CA SER A 85 -17.58 28.22 -9.41
C SER A 85 -16.77 27.72 -8.21
N GLU A 86 -15.51 28.12 -8.13
CA GLU A 86 -14.62 27.80 -7.01
C GLU A 86 -15.24 28.23 -5.67
N SER A 87 -15.81 29.45 -5.59
CA SER A 87 -16.48 29.92 -4.37
C SER A 87 -17.68 29.08 -3.95
N GLU A 88 -18.48 28.60 -4.91
CA GLU A 88 -19.62 27.72 -4.60
C GLU A 88 -19.14 26.35 -4.11
N LEU A 89 -18.05 25.83 -4.66
CA LEU A 89 -17.45 24.57 -4.23
C LEU A 89 -16.85 24.70 -2.82
N THR A 90 -16.10 25.77 -2.57
CA THR A 90 -15.51 26.03 -1.24
C THR A 90 -16.60 26.17 -0.17
N GLU A 91 -17.70 26.89 -0.44
CA GLU A 91 -18.81 27.03 0.51
C GLU A 91 -19.54 25.69 0.72
N MET A 92 -19.79 24.94 -0.36
CA MET A 92 -20.52 23.67 -0.29
C MET A 92 -19.73 22.59 0.46
N TYR A 93 -18.40 22.57 0.32
CA TYR A 93 -17.53 21.53 0.86
C TYR A 93 -16.60 22.03 1.96
N GLU A 94 -16.80 23.23 2.52
CA GLU A 94 -15.91 23.90 3.48
C GLU A 94 -15.43 23.00 4.63
N HIS A 95 -16.28 22.07 5.07
CA HIS A 95 -16.00 21.15 6.18
C HIS A 95 -15.95 19.68 5.75
N GLN A 96 -15.75 19.42 4.47
CA GLN A 96 -15.79 18.10 3.86
C GLN A 96 -14.55 17.83 3.01
N GLY A 97 -14.28 16.55 2.77
CA GLY A 97 -13.16 16.09 1.97
C GLY A 97 -11.83 16.17 2.71
N THR A 98 -10.77 15.93 1.92
CA THR A 98 -9.40 15.83 2.40
C THR A 98 -8.50 16.61 1.46
N VAL A 99 -7.67 17.48 2.02
CA VAL A 99 -6.56 18.15 1.33
C VAL A 99 -5.34 17.24 1.41
N PHE A 100 -4.85 16.80 0.26
CA PHE A 100 -3.67 15.96 0.14
C PHE A 100 -2.48 16.75 -0.38
N ASP A 101 -1.40 16.76 0.40
CA ASP A 101 -0.11 17.27 -0.03
C ASP A 101 0.55 16.27 -0.98
N LEU A 102 0.93 16.73 -2.17
CA LEU A 102 1.55 15.91 -3.20
C LEU A 102 3.08 15.94 -3.04
N PRO A 103 3.76 14.78 -3.07
CA PRO A 103 5.18 14.72 -2.84
C PRO A 103 5.96 15.28 -4.04
N SER A 104 7.12 15.84 -3.76
CA SER A 104 7.98 16.53 -4.75
C SER A 104 8.48 15.67 -5.91
N TYR A 105 8.39 14.33 -5.81
CA TYR A 105 8.81 13.41 -6.86
C TYR A 105 7.72 13.13 -7.90
N ILE A 106 6.48 13.60 -7.69
CA ILE A 106 5.44 13.45 -8.71
C ILE A 106 5.83 14.30 -9.93
N PRO A 107 5.84 13.73 -11.14
CA PRO A 107 6.14 14.49 -12.35
C PRO A 107 5.21 15.70 -12.54
N ASP A 108 5.79 16.87 -12.84
CA ASP A 108 5.03 18.09 -13.11
C ASP A 108 3.95 17.93 -14.18
N ALA A 109 4.16 17.03 -15.15
CA ALA A 109 3.17 16.71 -16.18
C ALA A 109 1.88 16.15 -15.56
N ILE A 110 1.99 15.24 -14.60
CA ILE A 110 0.82 14.69 -13.90
C ILE A 110 0.10 15.79 -13.15
N ILE A 111 0.84 16.65 -12.42
CA ILE A 111 0.26 17.74 -11.63
C ILE A 111 -0.48 18.74 -12.54
N LYS A 112 0.08 19.07 -13.71
CA LYS A 112 -0.55 19.97 -14.70
C LYS A 112 -1.80 19.39 -15.35
N ASP A 113 -1.92 18.07 -15.40
CA ASP A 113 -3.08 17.39 -15.95
C ASP A 113 -4.22 17.27 -14.94
N LEU A 114 -3.97 17.59 -13.65
CA LEU A 114 -4.99 17.61 -12.61
C LEU A 114 -5.89 18.84 -12.75
N SER A 115 -7.21 18.63 -12.70
CA SER A 115 -8.19 19.70 -12.75
C SER A 115 -9.42 19.41 -11.88
N PRO A 116 -10.11 20.46 -11.40
CA PRO A 116 -11.39 20.30 -10.72
C PRO A 116 -12.40 19.51 -11.57
N GLY A 117 -13.14 18.61 -10.92
CA GLY A 117 -14.11 17.72 -11.55
C GLY A 117 -13.55 16.37 -12.00
N GLN A 118 -12.25 16.12 -11.90
CA GLN A 118 -11.66 14.81 -12.20
C GLN A 118 -11.79 13.84 -11.02
N GLU A 119 -12.16 12.59 -11.32
CA GLU A 119 -12.04 11.49 -10.36
C GLU A 119 -10.59 11.03 -10.23
N VAL A 120 -10.15 10.88 -8.99
CA VAL A 120 -8.81 10.43 -8.65
C VAL A 120 -8.82 9.33 -7.60
N GLU A 121 -7.76 8.54 -7.62
CA GLU A 121 -7.38 7.65 -6.53
C GLU A 121 -6.02 8.07 -5.99
N ILE A 122 -5.97 8.21 -4.66
CA ILE A 122 -4.86 8.78 -3.91
C ILE A 122 -4.31 7.66 -3.03
N TYR A 123 -3.02 7.39 -3.17
CA TYR A 123 -2.30 6.42 -2.37
C TYR A 123 -1.64 7.17 -1.22
N PHE A 124 -1.91 6.79 0.02
CA PHE A 124 -1.46 7.52 1.20
C PHE A 124 -1.12 6.56 2.35
N ASN A 125 -0.60 7.12 3.44
CA ASN A 125 -0.13 6.36 4.60
C ASN A 125 -1.24 5.80 5.50
N GLY A 126 -2.51 6.09 5.20
CA GLY A 126 -3.66 5.70 6.01
C GLY A 126 -3.96 6.65 7.18
N LEU A 127 -3.14 7.68 7.39
CA LEU A 127 -3.31 8.68 8.43
C LEU A 127 -3.81 9.98 7.81
N VAL A 128 -4.86 10.53 8.40
CA VAL A 128 -5.36 11.88 8.08
C VAL A 128 -5.36 12.72 9.35
N GLU A 129 -4.98 13.98 9.23
CA GLU A 129 -5.08 14.97 10.28
C GLU A 129 -6.55 15.30 10.54
N ALA A 130 -6.92 15.37 11.83
CA ALA A 130 -8.27 15.71 12.24
C ALA A 130 -8.50 17.22 12.11
N SER A 131 -8.80 17.66 10.90
CA SER A 131 -9.14 19.03 10.51
C SER A 131 -10.40 19.05 9.62
N ALA A 132 -10.91 20.24 9.31
CA ALA A 132 -12.05 20.43 8.42
C ALA A 132 -11.71 21.53 7.39
N PRO A 133 -11.37 21.19 6.13
CA PRO A 133 -11.23 19.83 5.59
C PRO A 133 -10.08 19.05 6.24
N ALA A 134 -10.11 17.71 6.17
CA ALA A 134 -9.06 16.86 6.72
C ALA A 134 -7.74 17.06 5.96
N GLY A 135 -6.60 16.84 6.61
CA GLY A 135 -5.27 16.91 5.96
C GLY A 135 -4.69 15.51 5.74
N GLY A 136 -3.96 15.30 4.64
CA GLY A 136 -3.28 14.03 4.37
C GLY A 136 -2.02 14.19 3.53
N GLU A 137 -1.08 13.25 3.68
CA GLU A 137 0.12 13.18 2.85
C GLU A 137 -0.03 12.08 1.81
N ALA A 138 0.00 12.44 0.52
CA ALA A 138 -0.05 11.47 -0.56
C ALA A 138 1.34 10.91 -0.87
N TYR A 139 1.38 9.66 -1.34
CA TYR A 139 2.52 9.05 -2.00
C TYR A 139 2.37 9.10 -3.53
N TRP A 140 1.15 8.91 -4.00
CA TRP A 140 0.88 8.87 -5.43
C TRP A 140 -0.57 9.27 -5.70
N ILE A 141 -0.81 9.75 -6.91
CA ILE A 141 -2.14 10.05 -7.42
C ILE A 141 -2.29 9.46 -8.82
N THR A 142 -3.47 8.91 -9.10
CA THR A 142 -3.87 8.51 -10.44
C THR A 142 -5.26 9.05 -10.74
N THR A 143 -5.46 9.53 -11.96
CA THR A 143 -6.80 9.86 -12.48
C THR A 143 -7.52 8.57 -12.84
N LYS A 144 -8.79 8.43 -12.44
CA LYS A 144 -9.68 7.38 -12.93
C LYS A 144 -10.27 7.80 -14.26
N ASN A 145 -9.45 7.90 -15.30
CA ASN A 145 -9.98 8.06 -16.64
C ASN A 145 -10.60 6.74 -17.08
N ASN A 146 -11.86 6.80 -17.51
CA ASN A 146 -12.59 5.68 -18.10
C ASN A 146 -11.70 4.94 -19.08
N GLN A 147 -11.42 3.68 -18.77
CA GLN A 147 -10.69 2.72 -19.58
C GLN A 147 -11.55 2.28 -20.79
N GLY A 148 -12.09 3.25 -21.53
CA GLY A 148 -13.17 3.07 -22.49
C GLY A 148 -13.25 4.18 -23.52
N GLU A 149 -12.13 4.54 -24.14
CA GLU A 149 -12.12 5.18 -25.47
C GLU A 149 -10.79 4.85 -26.14
N LYS A 150 -10.73 3.68 -26.77
CA LYS A 150 -9.88 3.46 -27.93
C LYS A 150 -10.81 3.54 -29.13
N GLU A 151 -10.73 4.65 -29.86
CA GLU A 151 -11.17 4.72 -31.26
C GLU A 151 -10.34 3.76 -32.14
#